data_AF-A0A5F2HXL1-F1
#
_entry.id   AF-A0A5F2HXL1-F1
#
_cell.length_a   1.000
_cell.length_b   1.000
_cell.length_c   1.000
_cell.angle_alpha   90.00
_cell.angle_beta   90.00
_cell.angle_gamma   90.00
#
_symmetry.space_group_name_H-M   'P 1'
#
loop_
_entity.id
_entity.type
_entity.pdbx_description
1 polymer ?
#
loop_
_entity_poly.entity_id
_entity_poly.type
_entity_poly.pdbx_seq_one_letter_code
_entity_poly.pdbx_strand_id
1 'polypeptide(L)'
;MKTPKRGRGRPAFQPTAAMRRTVELMVSCGDSKETVARAIGCSVPTLELHFDEELKNGYAKKRREILTWMERGARKGNATLIKRLEEMTRVTGAAADFEAQQKDGASPAPVAGPARAAKRGKKEVQREDAFNAGVNSEWGDDLAPLPGTKPN
;
A
#
# COMPACT_ATOMS: atom_id res chain seq x y z
N MET A 1 -5.04 -10.44 -51.59
CA MET A 1 -3.83 -11.27 -51.39
C MET A 1 -4.26 -12.59 -50.75
N LYS A 2 -3.96 -13.73 -51.36
CA LYS A 2 -4.41 -15.06 -50.90
C LYS A 2 -3.28 -15.72 -50.11
N THR A 3 -3.45 -15.85 -48.80
CA THR A 3 -2.44 -16.44 -47.88
C THR A 3 -2.15 -17.90 -48.28
N PRO A 4 -0.88 -18.34 -48.35
CA PRO A 4 -0.55 -19.69 -48.80
C PRO A 4 -1.05 -20.75 -47.81
N LYS A 5 -1.64 -21.82 -48.35
CA LYS A 5 -2.19 -22.95 -47.59
C LYS A 5 -1.03 -23.79 -47.04
N ARG A 6 -0.77 -23.69 -45.73
CA ARG A 6 0.25 -24.51 -45.05
C ARG A 6 -0.07 -26.00 -45.21
N GLY A 7 0.97 -26.81 -45.43
CA GLY A 7 0.87 -28.25 -45.68
C GLY A 7 0.17 -29.04 -44.57
N ARG A 8 -0.09 -30.32 -44.84
CA ARG A 8 -0.86 -31.25 -43.99
C ARG A 8 -0.11 -31.47 -42.66
N GLY A 9 -0.58 -30.84 -41.58
CA GLY A 9 -0.02 -30.90 -40.22
C GLY A 9 -1.05 -30.42 -39.17
N ARG A 10 -0.72 -30.52 -37.87
CA ARG A 10 -1.61 -30.04 -36.79
C ARG A 10 -1.92 -28.55 -37.02
N PRO A 11 -3.19 -28.12 -36.97
CA PRO A 11 -3.54 -26.72 -37.18
C PRO A 11 -2.79 -25.82 -36.20
N ALA A 12 -2.46 -24.61 -36.66
CA ALA A 12 -1.86 -23.60 -35.80
C ALA A 12 -2.80 -23.28 -34.63
N PHE A 13 -2.23 -22.99 -33.47
CA PHE A 13 -2.98 -22.59 -32.30
C PHE A 13 -3.78 -21.30 -32.58
N GLN A 14 -5.07 -21.31 -32.22
CA GLN A 14 -5.97 -20.17 -32.42
C GLN A 14 -6.47 -19.69 -31.05
N PRO A 15 -6.03 -18.51 -30.57
CA PRO A 15 -6.49 -17.97 -29.30
C PRO A 15 -7.97 -17.56 -29.41
N THR A 16 -8.81 -18.13 -28.55
CA THR A 16 -10.22 -17.74 -28.46
C THR A 16 -10.43 -16.65 -27.41
N ALA A 17 -11.53 -15.88 -27.52
CA ALA A 17 -11.88 -14.87 -26.52
C ALA A 17 -12.09 -15.47 -25.11
N ALA A 18 -12.59 -16.71 -25.03
CA ALA A 18 -12.72 -17.41 -23.76
C ALA A 18 -11.35 -17.71 -23.14
N MET A 19 -10.40 -18.20 -23.94
CA MET A 19 -9.02 -18.45 -23.48
C MET A 19 -8.35 -17.15 -23.01
N ARG A 20 -8.55 -16.03 -23.72
CA ARG A 20 -8.02 -14.72 -23.32
C ARG A 20 -8.53 -14.30 -21.94
N ARG A 21 -9.84 -14.42 -21.69
CA ARG A 21 -10.44 -14.12 -20.37
C ARG A 21 -9.90 -15.03 -19.28
N THR A 22 -9.67 -16.31 -19.57
CA THR A 22 -9.07 -17.26 -18.63
C THR A 22 -7.62 -16.87 -18.30
N VAL A 23 -6.79 -16.55 -19.31
CA VAL A 23 -5.41 -16.10 -19.09
C VAL A 23 -5.39 -14.82 -18.24
N GLU A 24 -6.21 -13.83 -18.59
CA GLU A 24 -6.32 -12.58 -17.83
C GLU A 24 -6.69 -12.82 -16.36
N LEU A 25 -7.66 -13.70 -16.10
CA LEU A 25 -8.06 -14.07 -14.75
C LEU A 25 -6.91 -14.73 -13.98
N MET A 26 -6.29 -15.76 -14.55
CA MET A 26 -5.22 -16.51 -13.87
C MET A 26 -4.00 -15.63 -13.59
N VAL A 27 -3.60 -14.78 -14.55
CA VAL A 27 -2.52 -13.80 -14.36
C VAL A 27 -2.89 -12.81 -13.24
N SER A 28 -4.13 -12.35 -13.19
CA SER A 28 -4.57 -11.45 -12.11
C SER A 28 -4.54 -12.10 -10.72
N CYS A 29 -4.67 -13.43 -10.65
CA CYS A 29 -4.55 -14.22 -9.42
C CYS A 29 -3.09 -14.52 -9.03
N GLY A 30 -2.11 -14.19 -9.88
CA GLY A 30 -0.69 -14.43 -9.63
C GLY A 30 -0.19 -15.81 -10.06
N ASP A 31 -0.94 -16.52 -10.92
CA ASP A 31 -0.50 -17.83 -11.42
C ASP A 31 0.75 -17.73 -12.32
N SER A 32 1.64 -18.71 -12.23
CA SER A 32 2.83 -18.78 -13.07
C SER A 32 2.48 -19.10 -14.53
N LYS A 33 3.34 -18.68 -15.47
CA LYS A 33 3.14 -18.94 -16.92
C LYS A 33 3.01 -20.42 -17.23
N GLU A 34 3.72 -21.29 -16.51
CA GLU A 34 3.65 -22.74 -16.67
C GLU A 34 2.28 -23.29 -16.25
N THR A 35 1.68 -22.74 -15.20
CA THR A 35 0.35 -23.12 -14.71
C THR A 35 -0.72 -22.63 -15.69
N VAL A 36 -0.61 -21.39 -16.16
CA VAL A 36 -1.51 -20.82 -17.17
C VAL A 36 -1.43 -21.61 -18.48
N ALA A 37 -0.23 -21.89 -18.97
CA ALA A 37 -0.03 -22.66 -20.21
C ALA A 37 -0.66 -24.05 -20.12
N ARG A 38 -0.51 -24.73 -18.97
CA ARG A 38 -1.16 -26.02 -18.68
C ARG A 38 -2.68 -25.92 -18.69
N ALA A 39 -3.25 -24.91 -18.04
CA ALA A 39 -4.70 -24.69 -18.02
C ALA A 39 -5.28 -24.42 -19.42
N ILE A 40 -4.53 -23.73 -20.28
CA ILE A 40 -4.93 -23.43 -21.66
C ILE A 40 -4.67 -24.61 -22.61
N GLY A 41 -3.81 -25.55 -22.24
CA GLY A 41 -3.42 -26.69 -23.08
C GLY A 41 -2.43 -26.32 -24.19
N CYS A 42 -1.52 -25.40 -23.91
CA CYS A 42 -0.47 -24.96 -24.84
C CYS A 42 0.91 -24.94 -24.18
N SER A 43 1.97 -24.71 -24.96
CA SER A 43 3.33 -24.52 -24.44
C SER A 43 3.54 -23.07 -24.01
N VAL A 44 4.47 -22.81 -23.08
CA VAL A 44 4.77 -21.44 -22.61
C VAL A 44 5.14 -20.49 -23.75
N PRO A 45 5.96 -20.87 -24.76
CA PRO A 45 6.23 -20.00 -25.91
C PRO A 45 4.98 -19.68 -26.74
N THR A 46 4.03 -20.63 -26.84
CA THR A 46 2.75 -20.39 -27.53
C THR A 46 1.88 -19.42 -26.73
N LEU A 47 1.90 -19.52 -25.39
CA LEU A 47 1.20 -18.60 -24.51
C LEU A 47 1.73 -17.17 -24.68
N GLU A 48 3.05 -16.98 -24.64
CA GLU A 48 3.69 -15.67 -24.80
C GLU A 48 3.44 -15.07 -26.19
N LEU A 49 3.43 -15.88 -27.25
CA LEU A 49 3.18 -15.42 -28.61
C LEU A 49 1.75 -14.89 -28.80
N HIS A 50 0.74 -15.55 -28.21
CA HIS A 50 -0.67 -15.28 -28.50
C HIS A 50 -1.39 -14.44 -27.44
N PHE A 51 -0.87 -14.42 -26.21
CA PHE A 51 -1.51 -13.79 -25.04
C PHE A 51 -0.62 -12.76 -24.34
N ASP A 52 0.30 -12.13 -25.07
CA ASP A 52 1.23 -11.11 -24.53
C ASP A 52 0.49 -9.97 -23.80
N GLU A 53 -0.64 -9.52 -24.35
CA GLU A 53 -1.43 -8.43 -23.77
C GLU A 53 -2.03 -8.82 -22.42
N GLU A 54 -2.57 -10.03 -22.31
CA GLU A 54 -3.14 -10.56 -21.06
C GLU A 54 -2.06 -10.85 -20.02
N LEU A 55 -0.87 -11.31 -20.44
CA LEU A 55 0.25 -11.54 -19.54
C LEU A 55 0.78 -10.23 -18.95
N LYS A 56 0.87 -9.16 -19.75
CA LYS A 56 1.37 -7.85 -19.29
C LYS A 56 0.33 -7.05 -18.51
N ASN A 57 -0.90 -7.01 -19.01
CA ASN A 57 -1.92 -6.08 -18.53
C ASN A 57 -3.09 -6.76 -17.82
N GLY A 58 -3.11 -8.10 -17.73
CA GLY A 58 -4.26 -8.85 -17.22
C GLY A 58 -4.61 -8.49 -15.77
N TYR A 59 -3.59 -8.29 -14.92
CA TYR A 59 -3.79 -7.80 -13.56
C TYR A 59 -4.53 -6.46 -13.53
N ALA A 60 -4.06 -5.47 -14.29
CA ALA A 60 -4.64 -4.13 -14.31
C ALA A 60 -6.07 -4.13 -14.86
N LYS A 61 -6.31 -4.88 -15.94
CA LYS A 61 -7.65 -5.01 -16.55
C LYS A 61 -8.65 -5.65 -15.58
N LYS A 62 -8.29 -6.78 -14.96
CA LYS A 62 -9.17 -7.46 -13.99
C LYS A 62 -9.38 -6.62 -12.73
N ARG A 63 -8.33 -5.94 -12.26
CA ARG A 63 -8.43 -5.03 -11.12
C ARG A 63 -9.43 -3.90 -11.37
N ARG A 64 -9.44 -3.32 -12.56
CA ARG A 64 -10.42 -2.30 -12.98
C ARG A 64 -11.85 -2.84 -12.99
N GLU A 65 -12.06 -4.06 -13.49
CA GLU A 65 -13.39 -4.69 -13.47
C GLU A 65 -13.91 -4.88 -12.03
N ILE A 66 -13.06 -5.40 -11.15
CA ILE A 66 -13.38 -5.56 -9.72
C ILE A 66 -13.73 -4.21 -9.09
N LEU A 67 -12.93 -3.18 -9.35
CA LEU A 67 -13.23 -1.82 -8.86
C LEU A 67 -14.58 -1.30 -9.36
N THR A 68 -14.92 -1.57 -10.62
CA THR A 68 -16.21 -1.17 -11.20
C THR A 68 -17.38 -1.85 -10.48
N TRP A 69 -17.23 -3.14 -10.14
CA TRP A 69 -18.25 -3.86 -9.35
C TRP A 69 -18.35 -3.34 -7.92
N MET A 70 -17.22 -3.06 -7.28
CA MET A 70 -17.17 -2.47 -5.94
C MET A 70 -17.84 -1.10 -5.91
N GLU A 71 -17.52 -0.23 -6.87
CA GLU A 71 -18.10 1.11 -6.99
C GLU A 71 -19.62 1.03 -7.19
N ARG A 72 -20.09 0.16 -8.10
CA ARG A 72 -21.52 -0.04 -8.32
C ARG A 72 -22.24 -0.51 -7.05
N GLY A 73 -21.63 -1.41 -6.28
CA GLY A 73 -22.18 -1.87 -5.00
C GLY A 73 -22.16 -0.78 -3.93
N ALA A 74 -21.09 0.01 -3.86
CA ALA A 74 -20.96 1.15 -2.96
C ALA A 74 -22.00 2.24 -3.25
N ARG A 75 -22.24 2.56 -4.54
CA ARG A 75 -23.30 3.49 -4.96
C ARG A 75 -24.71 3.05 -4.56
N LYS A 76 -24.93 1.74 -4.37
CA LYS A 76 -26.18 1.18 -3.84
C LYS A 76 -26.27 1.22 -2.30
N GLY A 77 -25.30 1.82 -1.62
CA GLY A 77 -25.29 1.95 -0.16
C GLY A 77 -24.64 0.78 0.59
N ASN A 78 -23.88 -0.10 -0.08
CA ASN A 78 -23.15 -1.15 0.62
C ASN A 78 -21.97 -0.56 1.42
N ALA A 79 -22.18 -0.37 2.73
CA ALA A 79 -21.21 0.24 3.65
C ALA A 79 -19.83 -0.45 3.67
N THR A 80 -19.78 -1.78 3.53
CA THR A 80 -18.52 -2.54 3.49
C THR A 80 -17.68 -2.18 2.26
N LEU A 81 -18.32 -2.03 1.10
CA LEU A 81 -17.64 -1.64 -0.14
C LEU A 81 -17.22 -0.17 -0.10
N ILE A 82 -18.04 0.72 0.47
CA ILE A 82 -17.69 2.13 0.69
C ILE A 82 -16.43 2.23 1.54
N LYS A 83 -16.42 1.57 2.72
CA LYS A 83 -15.26 1.56 3.62
C LYS A 83 -14.01 1.01 2.94
N ARG A 84 -14.15 -0.08 2.17
CA ARG A 84 -13.01 -0.66 1.47
C ARG A 84 -12.46 0.26 0.38
N LEU A 85 -13.33 0.95 -0.37
CA LEU A 85 -12.91 1.91 -1.38
C LEU A 85 -12.25 3.14 -0.76
N GLU A 86 -12.80 3.68 0.33
CA GLU A 86 -12.25 4.82 1.08
C GLU A 86 -10.82 4.51 1.56
N GLU A 87 -10.61 3.37 2.22
CA GLU A 87 -9.29 2.91 2.66
C GLU A 87 -8.30 2.82 1.48
N MET A 88 -8.71 2.22 0.36
CA MET A 88 -7.85 2.14 -0.84
C MET A 88 -7.50 3.51 -1.40
N THR A 89 -8.47 4.43 -1.50
CA THR A 89 -8.22 5.79 -1.98
C THR A 89 -7.33 6.60 -1.05
N ARG A 90 -7.49 6.43 0.26
CA ARG A 90 -6.68 7.11 1.28
C ARG A 90 -5.21 6.68 1.23
N VAL A 91 -4.94 5.39 1.14
CA VAL A 91 -3.57 4.86 1.00
C VAL A 91 -2.90 5.39 -0.28
N THR A 92 -3.65 5.47 -1.38
CA THR A 92 -3.13 5.96 -2.66
C THR A 92 -2.80 7.46 -2.60
N GLY A 93 -3.68 8.27 -1.97
CA GLY A 93 -3.41 9.68 -1.71
C GLY A 93 -2.15 9.88 -0.87
N ALA A 94 -2.02 9.15 0.24
CA ALA A 94 -0.85 9.23 1.11
C ALA A 94 0.47 8.86 0.40
N ALA A 95 0.46 7.87 -0.49
CA ALA A 95 1.62 7.52 -1.29
C ALA A 95 1.98 8.62 -2.30
N ALA A 96 0.98 9.23 -2.96
CA ALA A 96 1.20 10.33 -3.89
C ALA A 96 1.72 11.60 -3.18
N ASP A 97 1.19 11.91 -2.00
CA ASP A 97 1.63 13.03 -1.17
C ASP A 97 3.09 12.83 -0.71
N PHE A 98 3.45 11.61 -0.32
CA PHE A 98 4.82 11.27 0.05
C PHE A 98 5.78 11.39 -1.14
N GLU A 99 5.42 10.88 -2.32
CA GLU A 99 6.23 11.04 -3.52
C GLU A 99 6.38 12.51 -3.94
N ALA A 100 5.34 13.33 -3.79
CA ALA A 100 5.40 14.76 -4.07
C ALA A 100 6.38 15.47 -3.12
N GLN A 101 6.28 15.22 -1.81
CA GLN A 101 7.21 15.74 -0.81
C GLN A 101 8.67 15.31 -1.07
N GLN A 102 8.87 14.11 -1.60
CA GLN A 102 10.22 13.61 -1.92
C GLN A 102 10.80 14.22 -3.20
N LYS A 103 9.96 14.48 -4.22
CA LYS A 103 10.37 15.12 -5.48
C LYS A 103 10.61 16.62 -5.34
N ASP A 104 9.85 17.28 -4.48
CA ASP A 104 9.97 18.73 -4.31
C ASP A 104 11.20 19.15 -3.49
N GLY A 105 11.95 18.23 -2.88
CA GLY A 105 13.23 18.49 -2.19
C GLY A 105 13.17 19.47 -1.02
N ALA A 106 12.05 20.16 -0.86
CA ALA A 106 11.69 20.98 0.26
C ALA A 106 10.94 20.07 1.23
N SER A 107 11.65 19.64 2.28
CA SER A 107 10.94 19.62 3.56
C SER A 107 10.24 20.97 3.67
N PRO A 108 8.90 21.07 3.73
CA PRO A 108 8.33 22.28 4.24
C PRO A 108 8.99 22.46 5.61
N ALA A 109 9.77 23.53 5.76
CA ALA A 109 10.24 23.95 7.06
C ALA A 109 9.03 23.82 7.98
N PRO A 110 9.14 23.13 9.14
CA PRO A 110 7.99 22.89 9.99
C PRO A 110 7.34 24.25 10.20
N VAL A 111 6.15 24.43 9.62
CA VAL A 111 5.35 25.63 9.87
C VAL A 111 5.24 25.64 11.37
N ALA A 112 5.81 26.68 11.98
CA ALA A 112 5.88 26.83 13.41
C ALA A 112 4.45 27.00 13.94
N GLY A 113 3.72 25.88 14.05
CA GLY A 113 2.72 25.73 15.09
C GLY A 113 3.42 25.98 16.42
N PRO A 114 2.71 26.54 17.41
CA PRO A 114 3.31 26.97 18.67
C PRO A 114 4.25 25.87 19.17
N ALA A 115 5.52 26.24 19.34
CA ALA A 115 6.63 25.34 19.61
C ALA A 115 6.15 24.27 20.58
N ARG A 116 6.03 23.03 20.10
CA ARG A 116 5.72 21.90 20.96
C ARG A 116 6.91 21.81 21.89
N ALA A 117 6.75 22.33 23.11
CA ALA A 117 7.78 22.40 24.12
C ALA A 117 8.51 21.06 24.10
N ALA A 118 9.84 21.11 23.91
CA ALA A 118 10.68 19.94 23.86
C ALA A 118 10.22 19.02 24.99
N LYS A 119 9.70 17.83 24.66
CA LYS A 119 9.19 16.91 25.67
C LYS A 119 10.40 16.51 26.50
N ARG A 120 10.54 17.22 27.62
CA ARG A 120 11.62 17.09 28.57
C ARG A 120 11.71 15.62 28.95
N GLY A 121 12.92 15.06 28.90
CA GLY A 121 13.11 13.63 29.12
C GLY A 121 12.49 13.23 30.46
N LYS A 122 11.83 12.06 30.54
CA LYS A 122 11.17 11.60 31.77
C LYS A 122 12.07 11.69 33.00
N LYS A 123 13.38 11.48 32.81
CA LYS A 123 14.41 11.58 33.86
C LYS A 123 14.61 13.01 34.37
N GLU A 124 14.47 14.00 33.51
CA GLU A 124 14.71 15.39 33.85
C GLU A 124 13.47 16.04 34.47
N VAL A 125 12.27 15.64 34.04
CA VAL A 125 11.00 16.01 34.69
C VAL A 125 10.95 15.45 36.12
N GLN A 126 11.28 14.17 36.31
CA GLN A 126 11.32 13.56 37.64
C GLN A 126 12.32 14.24 38.58
N ARG A 127 13.45 14.70 38.06
CA ARG A 127 14.46 15.41 38.85
C ARG A 127 13.90 16.73 39.37
N GLU A 128 13.26 17.51 38.50
CA GLU A 128 12.68 18.79 38.90
C GLU A 128 11.48 18.63 39.84
N ASP A 129 10.64 17.62 39.59
CA ASP A 129 9.53 17.30 40.50
C ASP A 129 10.06 16.90 41.89
N ALA A 130 11.17 16.17 41.97
CA ALA A 130 11.81 15.84 43.25
C ALA A 130 12.35 17.09 43.97
N PHE A 131 12.96 18.03 43.24
CA PHE A 131 13.42 19.30 43.83
C PHE A 131 12.29 20.23 44.24
N ASN A 132 11.14 20.16 43.57
CA ASN A 132 10.00 21.02 43.83
C ASN A 132 8.92 20.38 44.72
N ALA A 133 9.08 19.11 45.13
CA ALA A 133 8.09 18.35 45.88
C ALA A 133 7.71 18.99 47.24
N GLY A 134 8.63 19.73 47.85
CA GLY A 134 8.42 20.41 49.14
C GLY A 134 7.92 21.86 49.03
N VAL A 135 7.79 22.42 47.83
CA VAL A 135 7.46 23.84 47.67
C VAL A 135 5.99 24.08 48.03
N ASN A 136 5.74 24.92 49.03
CA ASN A 136 4.42 25.24 49.60
C ASN A 136 3.72 24.09 50.37
N SER A 137 4.47 23.09 50.83
CA SER A 137 3.94 22.07 51.74
C SER A 137 4.53 22.23 53.15
N GLU A 138 3.82 21.70 54.14
CA GLU A 138 4.28 21.64 55.55
C GLU A 138 5.56 20.80 55.75
N TRP A 139 5.95 20.02 54.72
CA TRP A 139 7.12 19.16 54.68
C TRP A 139 8.31 19.79 53.93
N GLY A 140 8.22 21.08 53.58
CA GLY A 140 9.20 21.76 52.74
C GLY A 140 10.62 21.76 53.31
N ASP A 141 10.76 21.92 54.62
CA ASP A 141 12.06 21.90 55.30
C ASP A 141 12.65 20.49 55.42
N ASP A 142 11.81 19.46 55.55
CA ASP A 142 12.26 18.06 55.65
C ASP A 142 12.66 17.46 54.30
N LEU A 143 12.08 17.97 53.21
CA LEU A 143 12.37 17.54 51.83
C LEU A 143 13.40 18.42 51.12
N ALA A 144 13.91 19.46 51.78
CA ALA A 144 14.95 20.31 51.24
C ALA A 144 16.26 19.50 51.08
N PRO A 145 16.97 19.64 49.95
CA PRO A 145 18.26 18.98 49.78
C PRO A 145 19.26 19.49 50.83
N LEU A 146 19.80 18.57 51.63
CA LEU A 146 20.80 18.88 52.64
C LEU A 146 22.04 19.55 52.01
N PRO A 147 22.64 20.56 52.67
CA PRO A 147 23.81 21.25 52.13
C PRO A 147 24.99 20.27 51.99
N GLY A 148 25.44 20.07 50.75
CA GLY A 148 26.64 19.27 50.44
C GLY A 148 26.37 17.84 49.97
N THR A 149 25.12 17.38 49.86
CA THR A 149 24.81 16.08 49.26
C THR A 149 24.36 16.23 47.81
N LYS A 150 24.92 15.39 46.92
CA LYS A 150 24.42 15.26 45.54
C LYS A 150 23.38 14.14 45.53
N PRO A 151 22.10 14.41 45.23
CA PRO A 151 21.16 13.34 44.94
C PRO A 151 21.55 12.68 43.61
N ASN A 152 21.55 11.34 43.58
CA ASN A 152 21.88 10.53 42.40
C ASN A 152 20.85 10.66 41.27
#